data_AF-A0A1B7VRU7-F1
#
_entry.id   AF-A0A1B7VRU7-F1
#
_cell.length_a   1.000
_cell.length_b   1.000
_cell.length_c   1.000
_cell.angle_alpha   90.00
_cell.angle_beta   90.00
_cell.angle_gamma   90.00
#
_symmetry.space_group_name_H-M   'P 1'
#
loop_
_entity.id
_entity.type
_entity.pdbx_description
1 polymer ?
#
loop_
_entity_poly.entity_id
_entity_poly.type
_entity_poly.pdbx_seq_one_letter_code
_entity_poly.pdbx_strand_id
1 'polypeptide(L)'
;MRMWSYLVVSVIVFGGVNAVISPAKAEEVCKVTDPTGTPLNLRDVPNGRIINQLKNGKEVYILEITYDNKRRPWAKISGYHNGKYKLWGWVFREFISCYNR
;
A
#
# COMPACT_ATOMS: atom_id res chain seq x y z
N MET A 1 56.94 16.18 51.07
CA MET A 1 56.09 15.48 52.06
C MET A 1 54.64 15.70 51.71
N ARG A 2 53.83 14.66 51.91
CA ARG A 2 52.35 14.58 51.81
C ARG A 2 51.77 14.34 50.41
N MET A 3 51.88 13.07 50.05
CA MET A 3 50.97 12.28 49.20
C MET A 3 49.51 12.53 49.62
N TRP A 4 48.65 12.96 48.69
CA TRP A 4 47.19 12.95 48.89
C TRP A 4 46.59 11.97 47.89
N SER A 5 46.25 10.77 48.36
CA SER A 5 45.55 9.76 47.59
C SER A 5 44.09 10.19 47.38
N TYR A 6 43.74 10.56 46.15
CA TYR A 6 42.34 10.68 45.75
C TYR A 6 41.89 9.33 45.20
N LEU A 7 41.09 8.60 45.98
CA LEU A 7 40.30 7.48 45.48
C LEU A 7 39.31 8.02 44.44
N VAL A 8 39.57 7.74 43.17
CA VAL A 8 38.65 8.07 42.08
C VAL A 8 37.51 7.05 42.12
N VAL A 9 36.37 7.43 42.70
CA VAL A 9 35.15 6.61 42.59
C VAL A 9 34.55 6.89 41.22
N SER A 10 34.91 6.08 40.23
CA SER A 10 34.28 6.12 38.91
C SER A 10 32.85 5.61 39.00
N VAL A 11 31.88 6.53 38.98
CA VAL A 11 30.46 6.20 38.81
C VAL A 11 30.27 5.77 37.35
N ILE A 12 30.21 4.47 37.09
CA ILE A 12 29.87 3.94 35.77
C ILE A 12 28.35 4.10 35.60
N VAL A 13 27.93 5.14 34.89
CA VAL A 13 26.54 5.31 34.46
C VAL A 13 26.31 4.33 33.31
N PHE A 14 25.69 3.18 33.59
CA PHE A 14 25.18 2.29 32.56
C PHE A 14 24.01 2.97 31.86
N GLY A 15 24.28 3.68 30.77
CA GLY A 15 23.26 4.21 29.87
C GLY A 15 22.51 3.05 29.22
N GLY A 16 21.32 2.73 29.72
CA GLY A 16 20.45 1.72 29.12
C GLY A 16 20.06 2.12 27.71
N VAL A 17 20.46 1.32 26.72
CA VAL A 17 20.01 1.47 25.34
C VAL A 17 18.55 1.06 25.24
N ASN A 18 17.64 2.03 25.16
CA ASN A 18 16.25 1.74 24.83
C ASN A 18 16.17 1.36 23.35
N ALA A 19 15.91 0.08 23.07
CA ALA A 19 15.63 -0.39 21.72
C ALA A 19 14.29 0.21 21.26
N VAL A 20 14.33 1.10 20.27
CA VAL A 20 13.13 1.63 19.62
C VAL A 20 12.61 0.53 18.68
N ILE A 21 11.55 -0.15 19.11
CA ILE A 21 10.88 -1.17 18.28
C ILE A 21 9.88 -0.42 17.39
N SER A 22 10.25 -0.18 16.13
CA SER A 22 9.31 0.37 15.15
C SER A 22 8.33 -0.72 14.70
N PRO A 23 7.01 -0.43 14.63
CA PRO A 23 6.05 -1.37 14.08
C PRO A 23 6.34 -1.57 12.58
N ALA A 24 6.44 -2.83 12.15
CA ALA A 24 6.49 -3.16 10.73
C ALA A 24 5.15 -2.82 10.09
N LYS A 25 5.13 -1.85 9.16
CA LYS A 25 3.92 -1.50 8.40
C LYS A 25 3.81 -2.46 7.22
N ALA A 26 2.86 -3.40 7.29
CA ALA A 26 2.54 -4.26 6.16
C ALA A 26 2.09 -3.41 4.97
N GLU A 27 2.60 -3.72 3.79
CA GLU A 27 2.23 -3.00 2.57
C GLU A 27 0.98 -3.64 1.96
N GLU A 28 -0.07 -2.85 1.74
CA GLU A 28 -1.26 -3.34 1.06
C GLU A 28 -1.02 -3.36 -0.45
N VAL A 29 -1.17 -4.53 -1.07
CA VAL A 29 -1.06 -4.73 -2.52
C VAL A 29 -2.38 -5.23 -3.06
N CYS A 30 -2.93 -4.52 -4.04
CA CYS A 30 -4.16 -4.92 -4.73
C CYS A 30 -3.87 -5.48 -6.12
N LYS A 31 -4.64 -6.49 -6.54
CA LYS A 31 -4.54 -7.14 -7.85
C LYS A 31 -5.90 -7.29 -8.52
N VAL A 32 -5.90 -7.28 -9.84
CA VAL A 32 -7.05 -7.67 -10.66
C VAL A 32 -7.27 -9.19 -10.55
N THR A 33 -8.47 -9.59 -10.13
CA THR A 33 -8.85 -10.97 -9.82
C THR A 33 -10.26 -11.29 -10.34
N ASP A 34 -10.49 -11.12 -11.63
CA ASP A 34 -11.76 -11.50 -12.26
C ASP A 34 -11.85 -13.04 -12.33
N PRO A 35 -12.82 -13.69 -11.65
CA PRO A 35 -12.92 -15.15 -11.57
C PRO A 35 -13.32 -15.80 -12.91
N THR A 36 -13.83 -15.01 -13.87
CA THR A 36 -14.18 -15.51 -15.21
C THR A 36 -12.95 -15.74 -16.10
N GLY A 37 -11.79 -15.21 -15.71
CA GLY A 37 -10.56 -15.25 -16.49
C GLY A 37 -10.53 -14.23 -17.65
N THR A 38 -11.59 -13.45 -17.85
CA THR A 38 -11.62 -12.40 -18.87
C THR A 38 -10.87 -11.14 -18.39
N PRO A 39 -10.26 -10.35 -19.30
CA PRO A 39 -9.68 -9.07 -18.93
C PRO A 39 -10.72 -8.09 -18.37
N LEU A 40 -10.40 -7.46 -17.24
CA LEU A 40 -11.27 -6.52 -16.56
C LEU A 40 -11.38 -5.21 -17.32
N ASN A 41 -12.60 -4.79 -17.63
CA ASN A 41 -12.87 -3.53 -18.32
C ASN A 41 -12.53 -2.31 -17.44
N LEU A 42 -11.66 -1.45 -17.95
CA LEU A 42 -11.35 -0.13 -17.39
C LEU A 42 -12.21 0.93 -18.07
N ARG A 43 -12.85 1.80 -17.28
CA ARG A 43 -13.77 2.84 -17.74
C ARG A 43 -13.32 4.24 -17.34
N ASP A 44 -13.78 5.24 -18.09
CA ASP A 44 -13.49 6.66 -17.81
C ASP A 44 -14.21 7.19 -16.56
N VAL A 45 -15.45 6.73 -16.33
CA VAL A 45 -16.26 6.96 -15.13
C VAL A 45 -17.00 5.68 -14.73
N PRO A 46 -17.56 5.58 -13.52
CA PRO A 46 -18.44 4.47 -13.15
C PRO A 46 -19.54 4.25 -14.19
N ASN A 47 -19.63 3.02 -14.71
CA ASN A 47 -20.58 2.64 -15.76
C ASN A 47 -20.47 3.46 -17.07
N GLY A 48 -19.36 4.18 -17.27
CA GLY A 48 -19.06 4.98 -18.47
C GLY A 48 -18.54 4.16 -19.64
N ARG A 49 -17.80 4.77 -20.56
CA ARG A 49 -17.24 4.08 -21.72
C ARG A 49 -16.03 3.23 -21.31
N ILE A 50 -15.87 2.06 -21.94
CA ILE A 50 -14.65 1.26 -21.80
C ILE A 50 -13.49 1.97 -22.53
N ILE A 51 -12.42 2.25 -21.80
CA ILE A 51 -11.22 2.93 -22.31
C ILE A 51 -10.01 1.98 -22.43
N ASN A 52 -10.02 0.87 -21.70
CA ASN A 52 -8.98 -0.17 -21.78
C ASN A 52 -9.46 -1.48 -21.11
N GLN A 53 -8.59 -2.49 -21.08
CA GLN A 53 -8.78 -3.74 -20.35
C GLN A 53 -7.53 -4.15 -19.59
N LEU A 54 -7.70 -4.76 -18.43
CA LEU A 54 -6.62 -5.15 -17.52
C LEU A 54 -6.60 -6.65 -17.35
N LYS A 55 -5.42 -7.26 -17.50
CA LYS A 55 -5.25 -8.70 -17.28
C LYS A 55 -5.30 -9.02 -15.79
N ASN A 56 -5.77 -10.22 -15.45
CA ASN A 56 -5.65 -10.77 -14.11
C ASN A 56 -4.20 -10.77 -13.61
N GLY A 57 -4.04 -10.59 -12.30
CA GLY A 57 -2.73 -10.46 -11.65
C GLY A 57 -2.10 -9.08 -11.76
N LYS A 58 -2.68 -8.16 -12.54
CA LYS A 58 -2.19 -6.78 -12.63
C LYS A 58 -2.28 -6.10 -11.27
N GLU A 59 -1.12 -5.67 -10.76
CA GLU A 59 -1.04 -4.85 -9.54
C GLU A 59 -1.56 -3.44 -9.80
N VAL A 60 -2.39 -2.98 -8.87
CA VAL A 60 -3.06 -1.68 -8.90
C VAL A 60 -3.14 -1.10 -7.49
N TYR A 61 -3.39 0.20 -7.39
CA TYR A 61 -3.72 0.89 -6.15
C TYR A 61 -5.13 1.43 -6.24
N ILE A 62 -5.92 1.27 -5.18
CA ILE A 62 -7.24 1.88 -5.06
C ILE A 62 -7.06 3.30 -4.53
N LEU A 63 -7.57 4.28 -5.27
CA LEU A 63 -7.53 5.69 -4.89
C LEU A 63 -8.85 6.16 -4.30
N GLU A 64 -9.96 5.60 -4.78
CA GLU A 64 -11.31 6.00 -4.41
C GLU A 64 -12.27 4.83 -4.63
N ILE A 65 -13.30 4.74 -3.79
CA ILE A 65 -14.44 3.85 -3.98
C ILE A 65 -15.70 4.71 -4.05
N THR A 66 -16.52 4.48 -5.07
CA THR A 66 -17.83 5.13 -5.23
C THR A 66 -18.89 4.10 -5.62
N TYR A 67 -20.15 4.53 -5.69
CA TYR A 67 -21.28 3.69 -6.07
C TYR A 67 -22.03 4.33 -7.23
N ASP A 68 -22.43 3.52 -8.21
CA ASP A 68 -23.32 3.99 -9.27
C ASP A 68 -24.78 4.06 -8.80
N ASN A 69 -25.67 4.49 -9.70
CA ASN A 69 -27.12 4.56 -9.45
C ASN A 69 -27.77 3.20 -9.15
N LYS A 70 -27.09 2.08 -9.44
CA LYS A 70 -27.51 0.72 -9.09
C LYS A 70 -26.83 0.20 -7.83
N ARG A 71 -26.15 1.08 -7.07
CA ARG A 71 -25.41 0.74 -5.85
C ARG A 71 -24.31 -0.29 -6.06
N ARG A 72 -23.78 -0.42 -7.28
CA ARG A 72 -22.62 -1.28 -7.54
C ARG A 72 -21.35 -0.52 -7.16
N PRO A 73 -20.40 -1.14 -6.44
CA PRO A 73 -19.17 -0.48 -6.04
C PRO A 73 -18.17 -0.39 -7.20
N TRP A 74 -17.60 0.79 -7.40
CA TRP A 74 -16.58 1.08 -8.39
C TRP A 74 -15.31 1.57 -7.71
N ALA A 75 -14.16 1.08 -8.16
CA ALA A 75 -12.86 1.50 -7.67
C ALA A 75 -12.16 2.37 -8.72
N LYS A 76 -11.74 3.57 -8.33
CA LYS A 76 -10.79 4.35 -9.12
C LYS A 76 -9.40 3.82 -8.84
N ILE A 77 -8.69 3.42 -9.88
CA ILE A 77 -7.41 2.76 -9.74
C ILE A 77 -6.27 3.49 -10.46
N SER A 78 -5.08 3.27 -9.95
CA SER A 78 -3.81 3.64 -10.56
C SER A 78 -2.83 2.47 -10.53
N GLY A 79 -1.71 2.63 -11.21
CA GLY A 79 -0.65 1.63 -11.20
C GLY A 79 0.49 1.97 -12.15
N TYR A 80 1.53 1.15 -12.11
CA TYR A 80 2.69 1.31 -12.99
C TYR A 80 2.50 0.60 -14.33
N HIS A 81 2.89 1.27 -15.41
CA HIS A 81 2.95 0.70 -16.76
C HIS A 81 4.27 1.11 -17.41
N ASN A 82 5.09 0.14 -17.80
CA ASN A 82 6.43 0.38 -18.37
C ASN A 82 7.28 1.33 -17.49
N GLY A 83 7.30 1.08 -16.18
CA GLY A 83 8.04 1.88 -15.19
C GLY A 83 7.42 3.24 -14.85
N LYS A 84 6.31 3.64 -15.48
CA LYS A 84 5.66 4.94 -15.23
C LYS A 84 4.37 4.77 -14.46
N TYR A 85 4.20 5.55 -13.40
CA TYR A 85 2.94 5.64 -12.68
C TYR A 85 1.88 6.29 -13.56
N LYS A 86 0.67 5.73 -13.56
CA LYS A 86 -0.46 6.25 -14.34
C LYS A 86 -1.74 6.15 -13.53
N LEU A 87 -2.58 7.17 -13.65
CA LEU A 87 -3.98 7.12 -13.25
C LEU A 87 -4.78 6.44 -14.37
N TRP A 88 -5.45 5.34 -14.07
CA TRP A 88 -6.02 4.48 -15.11
C TRP A 88 -7.49 4.81 -15.36
N GLY A 89 -8.32 4.82 -14.31
CA GLY A 89 -9.76 5.01 -14.44
C GLY A 89 -10.52 4.15 -13.43
N TRP A 90 -11.73 3.74 -13.80
CA TRP A 90 -12.67 3.04 -12.93
C TRP A 90 -12.87 1.59 -13.35
N VAL A 91 -12.92 0.69 -12.37
CA VAL A 91 -13.22 -0.73 -12.54
C VAL A 91 -14.28 -1.16 -11.52
N PHE A 92 -14.94 -2.29 -11.74
CA PHE A 92 -15.78 -2.89 -10.71
C PHE A 92 -14.92 -3.29 -9.51
N ARG A 93 -15.29 -2.81 -8.32
CA ARG A 93 -14.51 -2.98 -7.10
C ARG A 93 -14.46 -4.45 -6.63
N GLU A 94 -15.46 -5.24 -6.98
CA GLU A 94 -15.52 -6.68 -6.63
C GLU A 94 -14.42 -7.52 -7.29
N PHE A 95 -13.85 -7.06 -8.40
CA PHE A 95 -12.77 -7.78 -9.11
C PHE A 95 -11.36 -7.30 -8.73
N ILE A 96 -11.24 -6.53 -7.64
CA ILE A 96 -9.96 -6.12 -7.07
C ILE A 96 -9.81 -6.74 -5.68
N SER A 97 -8.77 -7.55 -5.50
CA SER A 97 -8.43 -8.17 -4.22
C SER A 97 -7.17 -7.53 -3.66
N CYS A 98 -7.20 -7.13 -2.38
CA CYS A 98 -6.09 -6.51 -1.68
C CYS A 98 -5.58 -7.42 -0.56
N TYR A 99 -4.25 -7.46 -0.40
CA TYR A 99 -3.55 -8.34 0.53
C TYR A 99 -2.43 -7.57 1.22
N ASN A 100 -2.17 -7.88 2.48
CA ASN A 100 -1.00 -7.38 3.19
C ASN A 100 0.22 -8.23 2.83
N ARG A 101 1.33 -7.59 2.45
CA ARG A 101 2.65 -8.22 2.26
C ARG A 101 3.67 -7.72 3.27
#